data_AF-A0A7X5N6K2-F1
#
_entry.id   AF-A0A7X5N6K2-F1
#
_cell.length_a   1.000
_cell.length_b   1.000
_cell.length_c   1.000
_cell.angle_alpha   90.00
_cell.angle_beta   90.00
_cell.angle_gamma   90.00
#
_symmetry.space_group_name_H-M   'P 1'
#
loop_
_entity.id
_entity.type
_entity.pdbx_description
1 polymer ?
#
loop_
_entity_poly.entity_id
_entity_poly.type
_entity_poly.pdbx_seq_one_letter_code
_entity_poly.pdbx_strand_id
1 'polypeptide(L)' 'MSPKKTSFPKQDIRVLLLEGISPTAVDVFRAAGYSQIELHAKSLPEDELIARI' A
#
# COMPACT_ATOMS: atom_id res chain seq x y z
N MET A 1 14.28 21.83 -17.70
CA MET A 1 12.87 21.44 -17.52
C MET A 1 12.83 20.34 -16.48
N SER A 2 12.23 20.58 -15.31
CA SER A 2 12.05 19.53 -14.30
C SER A 2 11.08 18.47 -14.86
N PRO A 3 11.33 17.16 -14.68
CA PRO A 3 10.47 16.13 -15.23
C PRO A 3 9.06 16.29 -14.64
N LYS A 4 8.04 16.40 -15.51
CA LYS A 4 6.64 16.32 -15.09
C LYS A 4 6.46 14.98 -14.37
N LYS A 5 6.29 15.01 -13.04
CA LYS A 5 5.81 13.84 -12.30
C LYS A 5 4.43 13.50 -12.84
N THR A 6 4.34 12.43 -13.63
CA THR A 6 3.08 11.85 -14.12
C THR A 6 2.44 10.94 -13.09
N SER A 7 3.17 10.61 -12.02
CA SER A 7 2.67 9.77 -10.93
C SER A 7 1.76 10.59 -10.00
N PHE A 8 0.63 9.98 -9.66
CA PHE A 8 -0.26 10.46 -8.61
C PHE A 8 0.52 10.59 -7.29
N PRO A 9 0.17 11.55 -6.41
CA PRO A 9 0.91 11.74 -5.17
C PRO A 9 0.90 10.47 -4.31
N LYS A 10 2.09 9.95 -4.01
CA LYS A 10 2.24 8.64 -3.36
C LYS A 10 1.69 8.59 -1.94
N GLN A 11 1.60 9.74 -1.28
CA GLN A 11 1.01 9.84 0.07
C GLN A 11 -0.50 9.61 0.09
N ASP A 12 -1.16 9.76 -1.07
CA ASP A 12 -2.61 9.60 -1.23
C ASP A 12 -2.97 8.20 -1.76
N ILE A 13 -1.96 7.32 -1.95
CA ILE A 13 -2.14 5.94 -2.40
C ILE A 13 -2.10 5.01 -1.19
N ARG A 14 -3.21 4.30 -0.94
CA ARG A 14 -3.30 3.23 0.05
C ARG A 14 -2.77 1.91 -0.51
N VAL A 15 -1.94 1.23 0.27
CA VAL A 15 -1.39 -0.10 -0.03
C VAL A 15 -1.90 -1.08 1.02
N LEU A 16 -2.74 -2.02 0.62
CA LEU A 16 -3.25 -3.10 1.45
C LEU A 16 -2.50 -4.39 1.14
N LEU A 17 -1.82 -4.97 2.14
CA LEU A 17 -1.08 -6.23 2.05
C LEU A 17 -1.79 -7.29 2.91
N LEU A 18 -2.16 -8.42 2.31
CA LEU A 18 -2.91 -9.50 2.97
C LEU A 18 -2.09 -10.80 3.00
N GLU A 19 -2.60 -11.81 3.72
CA GLU A 19 -2.04 -13.18 3.72
C GLU A 19 -0.59 -13.29 4.23
N GLY A 20 -0.20 -12.39 5.14
CA GLY A 20 1.08 -12.52 5.85
C GLY A 20 2.30 -12.27 4.96
N ILE A 21 2.18 -11.35 4.01
CA ILE A 21 3.32 -10.81 3.25
C ILE A 21 4.46 -10.43 4.21
N SER A 22 5.70 -10.71 3.80
CA SER A 22 6.90 -10.40 4.56
C SER A 22 6.93 -8.92 5.00
N PRO A 23 7.31 -8.61 6.25
CA PRO A 23 7.47 -7.22 6.73
C PRO A 23 8.42 -6.38 5.85
N THR A 24 9.38 -7.02 5.18
CA THR A 24 10.29 -6.34 4.25
C THR A 24 9.56 -5.62 3.11
N ALA A 25 8.36 -6.07 2.72
CA ALA A 25 7.56 -5.39 1.71
C ALA A 25 7.09 -4.00 2.19
N VAL A 26 6.74 -3.87 3.47
CA VAL A 26 6.35 -2.58 4.06
C VAL A 26 7.52 -1.60 3.97
N ASP A 27 8.73 -2.06 4.28
CA ASP A 27 9.94 -1.23 4.20
C ASP A 27 10.23 -0.78 2.77
N VAL A 28 10.05 -1.67 1.79
CA VAL A 28 10.20 -1.34 0.36
C VAL A 28 9.19 -0.27 -0.07
N PHE A 29 7.92 -0.40 0.32
CA PHE A 29 6.90 0.61 0.01
C PHE A 29 7.19 1.95 0.70
N ARG A 30 7.62 1.94 1.97
CA ARG A 30 8.02 3.16 2.68
C ARG A 30 9.21 3.85 2.01
N ALA A 31 10.25 3.09 1.65
CA ALA A 31 11.41 3.61 0.92
C ALA A 31 11.02 4.17 -0.45
N ALA A 32 10.01 3.59 -1.11
CA ALA A 32 9.45 4.10 -2.35
C ALA A 32 8.57 5.35 -2.16
N GLY A 33 8.29 5.78 -0.93
CA GLY A 33 7.54 7.00 -0.62
C GLY A 33 6.03 6.81 -0.41
N TYR A 34 5.58 5.58 -0.19
CA TYR A 34 4.20 5.30 0.20
C TYR A 34 4.09 5.40 1.74
N SER A 35 3.18 6.23 2.22
CA SER A 35 2.97 6.46 3.65
C SER A 35 1.79 5.66 4.22
N GLN A 36 0.81 5.32 3.40
CA GLN A 36 -0.41 4.64 3.81
C GLN A 36 -0.34 3.15 3.47
N ILE A 37 0.22 2.34 4.39
CA ILE A 37 0.43 0.90 4.20
C ILE A 37 -0.25 0.14 5.34
N GLU A 38 -1.11 -0.81 5.02
CA GLU A 38 -1.82 -1.69 5.94
C GLU A 38 -1.40 -3.15 5.68
N LEU A 39 -1.00 -3.88 6.72
CA LEU A 39 -0.57 -5.27 6.63
C LEU A 39 -1.46 -6.16 7.49
N HIS A 40 -2.02 -7.19 6.89
CA HIS A 40 -2.80 -8.24 7.56
C HIS A 40 -2.14 -9.59 7.40
N ALA A 41 -2.06 -10.33 8.51
CA ALA A 41 -1.50 -11.68 8.53
C ALA A 41 -2.42 -12.74 7.89
N LYS A 42 -3.70 -12.41 7.70
CA LYS A 42 -4.72 -13.30 7.12
C LYS A 42 -5.41 -12.61 5.95
N SER A 43 -6.19 -13.37 5.20
CA SER A 43 -7.19 -12.81 4.30
C SER A 43 -8.28 -12.09 5.08
N LEU A 44 -8.90 -11.10 4.44
CA LEU A 44 -10.08 -10.42 4.96
C LEU A 44 -11.35 -11.13 4.46
N PRO A 45 -12.44 -11.13 5.25
CA PRO A 45 -13.77 -11.45 4.75
C PRO A 45 -14.17 -10.56 3.57
N GLU A 46 -15.08 -11.02 2.71
CA GLU A 46 -15.50 -10.31 1.50
C GLU A 46 -15.99 -8.88 1.78
N ASP A 47 -16.87 -8.70 2.77
CA ASP A 47 -17.39 -7.39 3.15
C ASP A 47 -16.28 -6.42 3.59
N GLU A 48 -15.30 -6.93 4.34
CA GLU A 48 -14.17 -6.15 4.83
C GLU A 48 -13.15 -5.82 3.74
N LEU A 49 -13.01 -6.70 2.74
CA LEU A 49 -12.19 -6.48 1.57
C LEU A 49 -12.80 -5.38 0.70
N ILE A 50 -14.10 -5.47 0.41
CA ILE A 50 -14.84 -4.47 -0.38
C ILE A 50 -14.73 -3.09 0.25
N ALA A 51 -14.76 -2.98 1.58
CA ALA A 51 -14.66 -1.70 2.27
C ALA A 51 -13.27 -1.03 2.17
N ARG A 52 -12.23 -1.78 1.80
CA ARG A 52 -10.82 -1.34 1.82
C ARG A 52 -10.19 -1.18 0.43
N ILE A 53 -10.86 -1.64 -0.63
CA ILE A 53 -10.41 -1.49 -2.04
C ILE A 53 -11.15 -0.36 -2.75
#